data_AF-A0A9D7H7Z8-F1
#
_entry.id   AF-A0A9D7H7Z8-F1
#
_cell.length_a   1.000
_cell.length_b   1.000
_cell.length_c   1.000
_cell.angle_alpha   90.00
_cell.angle_beta   90.00
_cell.angle_gamma   90.00
#
_symmetry.space_group_name_H-M   'P 1'
#
loop_
_entity.id
_entity.type
_entity.pdbx_description
1 polymer ?
#
loop_
_entity_poly.entity_id
_entity_poly.type
_entity_poly.pdbx_seq_one_letter_code
_entity_poly.pdbx_strand_id
1 'polypeptide(L)'
;MRALSVVTLCLLLAGCFSSSGPVFSADRGQCPFTTPTLYEETEEPNRFLFETEGNYCKVTGPDGDVTLALFIPIGRERWIVQGDEASPTYMIMRRSGDRLRQYLPRCQDYSASRLRRLGITFDEERRYCTVTEASQVETLFRSAGGRMMGAYRRVRDER
;
A
#
# COMPACT_ATOMS: atom_id res chain seq x y z
N MET A 1 -24.11 16.11 -7.30
CA MET A 1 -24.28 14.91 -6.45
C MET A 1 -22.90 14.41 -6.09
N ARG A 2 -22.63 14.36 -4.77
CA ARG A 2 -21.55 13.66 -4.03
C ARG A 2 -20.13 13.67 -4.62
N ALA A 3 -19.40 14.71 -4.26
CA ALA A 3 -17.94 14.73 -4.24
C ALA A 3 -17.43 13.72 -3.20
N LEU A 4 -16.92 12.58 -3.66
CA LEU A 4 -16.04 11.69 -2.90
C LEU A 4 -14.62 12.02 -3.33
N SER A 5 -14.12 13.16 -2.86
CA SER A 5 -12.76 13.62 -3.10
C SER A 5 -11.72 12.62 -2.57
N VAL A 6 -10.57 12.54 -3.22
CA VAL A 6 -9.37 11.71 -2.93
C VAL A 6 -8.81 11.81 -1.50
N VAL A 7 -9.39 12.66 -0.65
CA VAL A 7 -9.36 12.48 0.81
C VAL A 7 -9.83 11.07 1.21
N THR A 8 -10.66 10.43 0.40
CA THR A 8 -11.12 9.05 0.57
C THR A 8 -10.01 8.03 0.29
N LEU A 9 -9.02 8.37 -0.53
CA LEU A 9 -7.85 7.52 -0.71
C LEU A 9 -6.94 7.65 0.54
N CYS A 10 -6.59 8.85 1.01
CA CYS A 10 -5.76 8.96 2.22
C CYS A 10 -6.50 8.62 3.55
N LEU A 11 -7.83 8.71 3.63
CA LEU A 11 -8.61 8.40 4.85
C LEU A 11 -9.28 7.01 4.84
N LEU A 12 -9.49 6.36 3.68
CA LEU A 12 -9.87 4.93 3.61
C LEU A 12 -8.70 4.01 3.26
N LEU A 13 -7.57 4.54 2.75
CA LEU A 13 -6.30 3.82 2.59
C LEU A 13 -5.29 4.10 3.71
N ALA A 14 -5.72 4.53 4.88
CA ALA A 14 -4.81 4.60 6.02
C ALA A 14 -4.36 3.16 6.35
N GLY A 15 -3.26 2.74 5.71
CA GLY A 15 -2.57 1.51 6.05
C GLY A 15 -2.37 1.54 7.56
N CYS A 16 -2.64 0.42 8.21
CA CYS A 16 -2.50 0.33 9.66
C CYS A 16 -1.06 0.67 10.08
N PHE A 17 -0.11 0.54 9.16
CA PHE A 17 1.30 0.87 9.35
C PHE A 17 1.57 2.29 8.88
N SER A 18 2.07 3.13 9.78
CA SER A 18 2.46 4.52 9.50
C SER A 18 3.76 4.89 10.22
N SER A 19 4.39 5.98 9.81
CA SER A 19 5.61 6.51 10.42
C SER A 19 5.60 8.03 10.45
N SER A 20 6.44 8.64 11.29
CA SER A 20 6.59 10.10 11.39
C SER A 20 7.36 10.74 10.23
N GLY A 21 7.80 9.92 9.27
CA GLY A 21 8.60 10.27 8.10
C GLY A 21 8.84 9.04 7.23
N PRO A 22 9.25 9.20 5.96
CA PRO A 22 9.55 8.07 5.08
C PRO A 22 10.64 7.18 5.67
N VAL A 23 10.36 5.87 5.78
CA VAL A 23 11.35 4.89 6.26
C VAL A 23 12.15 4.26 5.11
N PHE A 24 11.62 4.33 3.89
CA PHE A 24 12.33 3.96 2.67
C PHE A 24 12.91 5.20 2.00
N SER A 25 14.17 5.08 1.58
CA SER A 25 14.86 6.08 0.77
C SER A 25 14.51 5.94 -0.72
N ALA A 26 14.61 7.05 -1.45
CA ALA A 26 14.19 7.12 -2.84
C ALA A 26 14.97 6.17 -3.76
N ASP A 27 16.24 5.90 -3.50
CA ASP A 27 17.07 4.97 -4.28
C ASP A 27 16.57 3.51 -4.28
N ARG A 28 15.63 3.17 -3.40
CA ARG A 28 14.99 1.86 -3.35
C ARG A 28 13.74 1.73 -4.23
N GLY A 29 13.25 2.84 -4.77
CA GLY A 29 12.03 2.90 -5.57
C GLY A 29 12.22 2.36 -6.99
N GLN A 30 11.22 1.65 -7.49
CA GLN A 30 11.14 1.23 -8.88
C GLN A 30 9.70 1.37 -9.36
N CYS A 31 9.43 2.29 -10.30
CA CYS A 31 8.11 2.43 -10.91
C CYS A 31 7.78 1.13 -11.68
N PRO A 32 6.78 0.35 -11.25
CA PRO A 32 6.65 -1.06 -11.66
C PRO A 32 5.86 -1.26 -12.96
N PHE A 33 5.35 -0.17 -13.52
CA PHE A 33 4.54 -0.18 -14.73
C PHE A 33 5.14 0.80 -15.73
N THR A 34 5.47 0.30 -16.91
CA THR A 34 5.95 1.09 -18.05
C THR A 34 4.84 1.42 -19.04
N THR A 35 3.62 0.94 -18.78
CA THR A 35 2.42 1.13 -19.58
C THR A 35 1.23 1.43 -18.67
N PRO A 36 0.21 2.17 -19.15
CA PRO A 36 -1.03 2.38 -18.40
C PRO A 36 -1.60 1.03 -17.91
N THR A 37 -1.94 0.93 -16.63
CA THR A 37 -2.34 -0.34 -15.99
C THR A 37 -3.75 -0.21 -15.39
N LEU A 38 -4.58 -1.24 -15.52
CA LEU A 38 -5.93 -1.26 -14.97
C LEU A 38 -5.85 -1.50 -13.45
N TYR A 39 -6.44 -0.59 -12.67
CA TYR A 39 -6.59 -0.77 -11.23
C TYR A 39 -7.97 -1.35 -10.95
N GLU A 40 -8.01 -2.51 -10.32
CA GLU A 40 -9.25 -3.26 -10.09
C GLU A 40 -9.58 -3.23 -8.60
N GLU A 41 -10.26 -2.17 -8.14
CA GLU A 41 -10.85 -2.10 -6.80
C GLU A 41 -12.37 -1.83 -6.81
N THR A 42 -12.92 -1.43 -7.96
CA THR A 42 -14.34 -1.05 -8.10
C THR A 42 -15.05 -1.87 -9.17
N GLU A 43 -16.39 -1.98 -9.07
CA GLU A 43 -17.22 -2.71 -10.06
C GLU A 43 -17.11 -2.14 -11.48
N GLU A 44 -16.61 -0.90 -11.61
CA GLU A 44 -16.18 -0.28 -12.86
C GLU A 44 -14.64 -0.14 -12.85
N PRO A 45 -13.92 -0.75 -13.82
CA PRO A 45 -12.47 -0.72 -13.85
C PRO A 45 -11.95 0.67 -14.21
N ASN A 46 -11.26 1.32 -13.27
CA ASN A 46 -10.61 2.60 -13.51
C ASN A 46 -9.16 2.40 -13.97
N ARG A 47 -8.73 3.18 -14.96
CA ARG A 47 -7.35 3.16 -15.45
C ARG A 47 -6.51 4.13 -14.66
N PHE A 48 -5.38 3.64 -14.17
CA PHE A 48 -4.36 4.48 -13.54
C PHE A 48 -3.17 4.57 -14.48
N LEU A 49 -2.67 5.78 -14.66
CA LEU A 49 -1.45 6.02 -15.40
C LEU A 49 -0.28 6.02 -14.43
N PHE A 50 0.79 5.32 -14.81
CA PHE A 50 2.02 5.25 -14.05
C PHE A 50 3.15 5.78 -14.91
N GLU A 51 3.82 6.81 -14.41
CA GLU A 51 4.95 7.45 -15.08
C GLU A 51 6.13 7.48 -14.12
N THR A 52 7.32 7.25 -14.65
CA THR A 52 8.54 7.36 -13.83
C THR A 52 8.87 8.84 -13.63
N GLU A 53 9.08 9.25 -12.39
CA GLU A 53 9.52 10.60 -12.02
C GLU A 53 10.74 10.49 -11.09
N GLY A 54 11.93 10.51 -11.68
CA GLY A 54 13.16 10.16 -10.96
C GLY A 54 13.10 8.72 -10.44
N ASN A 55 13.25 8.54 -9.12
CA ASN A 55 13.10 7.24 -8.47
C ASN A 55 11.68 6.97 -7.94
N TYR A 56 10.77 7.93 -8.11
CA TYR A 56 9.36 7.80 -7.74
C TYR A 56 8.52 7.35 -8.94
N CYS A 57 7.32 6.88 -8.63
CA CYS A 57 6.30 6.60 -9.61
C CYS A 57 5.18 7.62 -9.41
N LYS A 58 4.93 8.42 -10.45
CA LYS A 58 3.80 9.32 -10.55
C LYS A 58 2.58 8.51 -10.96
N VAL A 59 1.59 8.50 -10.10
CA VAL A 59 0.34 7.78 -10.27
C VAL A 59 -0.76 8.79 -10.53
N THR A 60 -1.35 8.75 -11.72
CA THR A 60 -2.49 9.59 -12.08
C THR A 60 -3.76 8.74 -12.07
N GLY A 61 -4.71 9.13 -11.22
CA GLY A 61 -6.02 8.48 -11.09
C GLY A 61 -7.01 8.87 -12.20
N PRO A 62 -8.19 8.24 -12.23
CA PRO A 62 -9.22 8.48 -13.26
C PRO A 62 -9.74 9.93 -13.26
N ASP A 63 -9.73 10.59 -12.11
CA ASP A 63 -10.19 11.99 -11.95
C ASP A 63 -9.08 13.02 -12.28
N GLY A 64 -7.90 12.56 -12.69
CA GLY A 64 -6.73 13.41 -12.98
C GLY A 64 -5.89 13.76 -11.76
N ASP A 65 -6.27 13.29 -10.57
CA ASP A 65 -5.47 13.45 -9.36
C ASP A 65 -4.13 12.73 -9.47
N VAL A 66 -3.07 13.40 -9.02
CA VAL A 66 -1.69 12.93 -9.12
C VAL A 66 -1.14 12.64 -7.73
N THR A 67 -0.51 11.48 -7.57
CA THR A 67 0.22 11.08 -6.35
C THR A 67 1.61 10.59 -6.71
N LEU A 68 2.62 11.02 -5.95
CA LEU A 68 3.96 10.45 -6.01
C LEU A 68 4.11 9.37 -4.95
N ALA A 69 4.64 8.22 -5.36
CA ALA A 69 4.90 7.12 -4.43
C ALA A 69 6.16 6.34 -4.80
N LEU A 70 6.85 5.83 -3.78
CA LEU A 70 7.91 4.85 -3.93
C LEU A 70 7.32 3.44 -3.94
N PHE A 71 7.73 2.66 -4.94
CA PHE A 71 7.36 1.26 -5.07
C PHE A 71 8.60 0.40 -4.81
N ILE A 72 8.65 -0.24 -3.64
CA ILE A 72 9.79 -1.04 -3.19
C ILE A 72 9.53 -2.51 -3.54
N PRO A 73 10.31 -3.14 -4.43
CA PRO A 73 10.06 -4.52 -4.86
C PRO A 73 10.29 -5.52 -3.71
N ILE A 74 9.27 -6.34 -3.44
CA ILE A 74 9.32 -7.45 -2.47
C ILE A 74 9.10 -8.83 -3.13
N GLY A 75 9.04 -8.85 -4.46
CA GLY A 75 8.95 -10.04 -5.30
C GLY A 75 8.75 -9.63 -6.75
N ARG A 76 8.60 -10.61 -7.66
CA ARG A 76 8.43 -10.36 -9.10
C ARG A 76 7.23 -9.49 -9.46
N GLU A 77 6.13 -9.64 -8.73
CA GLU A 77 4.86 -8.96 -9.01
C GLU A 77 4.31 -8.25 -7.78
N ARG A 78 5.16 -7.93 -6.79
CA ARG A 78 4.73 -7.37 -5.51
C ARG A 78 5.64 -6.25 -5.06
N TRP A 79 5.01 -5.17 -4.59
CA TRP A 79 5.69 -3.97 -4.11
C TRP A 79 5.11 -3.55 -2.78
N ILE A 80 5.97 -3.06 -1.89
CA ILE A 80 5.54 -2.16 -0.81
C ILE A 80 5.40 -0.78 -1.44
N VAL A 81 4.33 -0.07 -1.11
CA VAL A 81 4.15 1.31 -1.57
C VAL A 81 4.24 2.24 -0.36
N GLN A 82 5.07 3.27 -0.49
CA GLN A 82 5.21 4.38 0.45
C GLN A 82 4.84 5.66 -0.32
N GLY A 83 3.84 6.39 0.13
CA GLY A 83 3.53 7.71 -0.44
C GLY A 83 4.59 8.76 -0.09
N ASP A 84 4.62 9.86 -0.84
CA ASP A 84 5.59 10.95 -0.64
C ASP A 84 5.16 11.97 0.45
N GLU A 85 4.12 11.67 1.22
CA GLU A 85 3.69 12.50 2.33
C GLU A 85 4.66 12.49 3.53
N ALA A 86 4.63 13.56 4.34
CA ALA A 86 5.48 13.71 5.52
C ALA A 86 5.27 12.64 6.59
N SER A 87 4.11 11.98 6.63
CA SER A 87 3.81 10.88 7.55
C SER A 87 3.18 9.74 6.77
N PRO A 88 4.00 8.92 6.10
CA PRO A 88 3.48 8.02 5.10
C PRO A 88 2.83 6.79 5.70
N THR A 89 1.89 6.25 4.92
CA THR A 89 1.29 4.95 5.18
C THR A 89 1.83 3.91 4.20
N TYR A 90 1.81 2.65 4.63
CA TYR A 90 2.39 1.55 3.85
C TYR A 90 1.33 0.55 3.42
N MET A 91 1.39 0.17 2.15
CA MET A 91 0.53 -0.86 1.56
C MET A 91 1.32 -1.85 0.71
N ILE A 92 0.69 -2.96 0.34
CA ILE A 92 1.23 -3.88 -0.67
C ILE A 92 0.42 -3.70 -1.94
N MET A 93 1.11 -3.51 -3.06
CA MET A 93 0.51 -3.63 -4.38
C MET A 93 0.99 -4.91 -5.06
N ARG A 94 0.07 -5.58 -5.73
CA ARG A 94 0.35 -6.81 -6.50
C ARG A 94 -0.17 -6.68 -7.92
N ARG A 95 0.68 -7.00 -8.88
CA ARG A 95 0.31 -7.15 -10.29
C ARG A 95 -0.13 -8.59 -10.55
N SER A 96 -1.13 -8.76 -11.42
CA SER A 96 -1.53 -10.05 -11.96
C SER A 96 -1.96 -9.85 -13.41
N GLY A 97 -1.06 -10.10 -14.36
CA GLY A 97 -1.28 -9.76 -15.77
C GLY A 97 -1.36 -8.25 -16.00
N ASP A 98 -2.52 -7.79 -16.45
CA ASP A 98 -2.88 -6.39 -16.71
C ASP A 98 -3.54 -5.69 -15.50
N ARG A 99 -3.79 -6.43 -14.42
CA ARG A 99 -4.50 -5.93 -13.23
C ARG A 99 -3.55 -5.60 -12.11
N LEU A 100 -3.85 -4.51 -11.41
CA LEU A 100 -3.24 -4.12 -10.15
C LEU A 100 -4.23 -4.29 -8.99
N ARG A 101 -3.77 -4.92 -7.91
CA ARG A 101 -4.53 -5.10 -6.67
C ARG A 101 -3.79 -4.50 -5.50
N GLN A 102 -4.50 -3.75 -4.68
CA GLN A 102 -4.01 -3.27 -3.42
C GLN A 102 -4.32 -4.27 -2.30
N TYR A 103 -3.41 -4.37 -1.34
CA TYR A 103 -3.60 -5.06 -0.08
C TYR A 103 -3.12 -4.14 1.04
N LEU A 104 -3.99 -3.94 2.03
CA LEU A 104 -3.76 -3.12 3.21
C LEU A 104 -3.55 -4.03 4.42
N PRO A 105 -2.29 -4.36 4.80
CA PRO A 105 -2.04 -5.15 5.98
C PRO A 105 -2.55 -4.42 7.22
N ARG A 106 -3.29 -5.13 8.08
CA ARG A 106 -3.76 -4.61 9.36
C ARG A 106 -2.80 -5.04 10.47
N CYS A 107 -2.72 -4.25 11.53
CA CYS A 107 -1.88 -4.54 12.69
C CYS A 107 -2.29 -5.86 13.35
N GLN A 108 -3.60 -6.06 13.45
CA GLN A 108 -4.24 -7.29 13.95
C GLN A 108 -3.97 -8.53 13.09
N ASP A 109 -3.47 -8.37 11.86
CA ASP A 109 -3.06 -9.50 11.02
C ASP A 109 -1.76 -10.16 11.55
N TYR A 110 -1.09 -9.51 12.52
CA TYR A 110 0.15 -9.96 13.12
C TYR A 110 0.01 -10.14 14.64
N SER A 111 0.62 -11.19 15.18
CA SER A 111 0.60 -11.41 16.63
C SER A 111 1.35 -10.30 17.39
N ALA A 112 0.87 -9.92 18.57
CA ALA A 112 1.54 -8.95 19.44
C ALA A 112 2.99 -9.33 19.78
N SER A 113 3.30 -10.63 19.91
CA SER A 113 4.68 -11.10 20.14
C SER A 113 5.61 -10.80 18.96
N ARG A 114 5.09 -10.81 17.73
CA ARG A 114 5.84 -10.52 16.51
C ARG A 114 6.08 -9.02 16.37
N LEU A 115 5.05 -8.20 16.60
CA LEU A 115 5.16 -6.74 16.56
C LEU A 115 6.20 -6.24 17.57
N ARG A 116 6.11 -6.72 18.84
CA ARG A 116 7.08 -6.38 19.89
C ARG A 116 8.52 -6.78 19.54
N ARG A 117 8.73 -7.94 18.93
CA ARG A 117 10.07 -8.41 18.52
C ARG A 117 10.72 -7.53 17.45
N LEU A 118 9.88 -6.91 16.62
CA LEU A 118 10.32 -5.98 15.58
C LEU A 118 10.42 -4.54 16.09
N GLY A 119 10.11 -4.28 17.37
CA GLY A 119 10.09 -2.92 17.92
C GLY A 119 8.95 -2.05 17.36
N ILE A 120 7.86 -2.66 16.89
CA ILE A 120 6.70 -1.95 16.34
C ILE A 120 5.71 -1.67 17.47
N THR A 121 5.34 -0.40 17.63
CA THR A 121 4.34 0.03 18.61
C THR A 121 2.95 -0.13 18.03
N PHE A 122 2.08 -0.89 18.71
CA PHE A 122 0.67 -1.00 18.37
C PHE A 122 -0.16 -0.13 19.30
N ASP A 123 -0.82 0.88 18.74
CA ASP A 123 -1.84 1.70 19.40
C ASP A 123 -3.18 0.96 19.28
N GLU A 124 -3.64 0.37 20.37
CA GLU A 124 -4.88 -0.42 20.41
C GLU A 124 -6.13 0.45 20.22
N GLU A 125 -6.11 1.69 20.72
CA GLU A 125 -7.25 2.62 20.65
C GLU A 125 -7.49 3.07 19.21
N ARG A 126 -6.42 3.47 18.53
CA ARG A 126 -6.49 3.92 17.14
C ARG A 126 -6.43 2.75 16.15
N ARG A 127 -6.01 1.57 16.62
CA ARG A 127 -5.70 0.38 15.82
C ARG A 127 -4.67 0.70 14.73
N TYR A 128 -3.54 1.31 15.11
CA TYR A 128 -2.40 1.59 14.21
C TYR A 128 -1.09 1.04 14.74
N CYS A 129 -0.19 0.68 13.84
CA CYS A 129 1.18 0.28 14.09
C CYS A 129 2.11 1.39 13.62
N THR A 130 2.86 1.96 14.55
CA THR A 130 3.94 2.88 14.21
C THR A 130 5.18 2.10 13.86
N VAL A 131 5.69 2.30 12.65
CA VAL A 131 6.99 1.80 12.19
C VAL A 131 7.99 2.95 12.17
N THR A 132 9.25 2.61 12.41
CA THR A 132 10.38 3.55 12.44
C THR A 132 11.47 3.16 11.45
N GLU A 133 11.44 1.95 10.90
CA GLU A 133 12.48 1.42 10.01
C GLU A 133 11.91 0.63 8.84
N ALA A 134 12.56 0.71 7.67
CA ALA A 134 12.22 -0.09 6.49
C ALA A 134 12.21 -1.60 6.76
N SER A 135 13.15 -2.07 7.59
CA SER A 135 13.31 -3.49 7.96
C SER A 135 12.04 -4.08 8.58
N GLN A 136 11.31 -3.29 9.38
CA GLN A 136 10.06 -3.66 10.02
C GLN A 136 8.97 -3.92 8.99
N VAL A 137 8.77 -2.97 8.07
CA VAL A 137 7.77 -3.05 7.00
C VAL A 137 8.10 -4.22 6.07
N GLU A 138 9.35 -4.36 5.64
CA GLU A 138 9.76 -5.46 4.77
C GLU A 138 9.53 -6.83 5.42
N THR A 139 9.89 -6.99 6.69
CA THR A 139 9.74 -8.25 7.41
C THR A 139 8.27 -8.67 7.54
N LEU A 140 7.39 -7.71 7.83
CA LEU A 140 5.95 -7.98 7.90
C LEU A 140 5.37 -8.28 6.52
N PHE A 141 5.63 -7.42 5.54
CA PHE A 141 4.91 -7.41 4.27
C PHE A 141 5.39 -8.53 3.34
N ARG A 142 6.66 -8.95 3.40
CA ARG A 142 7.14 -10.15 2.69
C ARG A 142 6.41 -11.42 3.12
N SER A 143 6.10 -11.52 4.41
CA SER A 143 5.43 -12.70 4.99
C SER A 143 3.91 -12.75 4.75
N ALA A 144 3.30 -11.64 4.35
CA ALA A 144 1.86 -11.54 4.10
C ALA A 144 1.38 -12.39 2.90
N GLY A 145 2.30 -12.78 2.02
CA GLY A 145 2.01 -13.30 0.67
C GLY A 145 1.39 -14.69 0.55
N GLY A 146 1.29 -15.49 1.62
CA GLY A 146 0.83 -16.88 1.51
C GLY A 146 -0.56 -17.16 2.08
N ARG A 147 -0.91 -16.59 3.24
CA ARG A 147 -2.15 -16.92 3.99
C ARG A 147 -3.17 -15.78 4.02
N MET A 148 -2.75 -14.52 3.90
CA MET A 148 -3.64 -13.38 4.13
C MET A 148 -4.36 -12.90 2.86
N MET A 149 -3.81 -13.21 1.68
CA MET A 149 -4.45 -12.90 0.40
C MET A 149 -5.64 -13.80 0.05
N GLY A 150 -5.84 -14.92 0.76
CA GLY A 150 -7.07 -15.72 0.65
C GLY A 150 -8.26 -15.08 1.40
N ALA A 151 -8.01 -14.25 2.41
CA ALA A 151 -9.04 -13.66 3.26
C ALA A 151 -9.73 -12.44 2.62
N TYR A 152 -9.05 -11.72 1.72
CA TYR A 152 -9.67 -10.63 0.94
C TYR A 152 -10.59 -11.12 -0.19
N ARG A 153 -10.77 -12.44 -0.34
CA ARG A 153 -11.86 -13.00 -1.17
C ARG A 153 -13.25 -12.78 -0.56
N ARG A 154 -13.36 -12.35 0.71
CA ARG A 154 -14.65 -12.17 1.41
C ARG A 154 -15.02 -10.72 1.73
N VAL A 155 -14.97 -9.83 0.74
CA VAL A 155 -15.83 -8.63 0.79
C VAL A 155 -16.99 -8.73 -0.20
N ARG A 156 -17.07 -9.81 -1.00
CA ARG A 156 -18.11 -10.00 -2.03
C ARG A 156 -19.01 -11.23 -1.86
N ASP A 157 -18.70 -12.16 -0.96
CA ASP A 157 -19.49 -13.40 -0.79
C ASP A 157 -20.56 -13.32 0.33
N GLU A 158 -20.80 -12.14 0.94
CA GLU A 158 -21.81 -11.97 2.02
C GLU A 158 -22.79 -10.80 1.80
N ARG A 159 -23.08 -10.38 0.57
CA ARG A 159 -24.22 -9.50 0.27
C ARG A 159 -24.96 -9.89 -0.99
#